data_AF-A0A3D5CDU1-F1
#
_entry.id   AF-A0A3D5CDU1-F1
#
_cell.length_a   1.000
_cell.length_b   1.000
_cell.length_c   1.000
_cell.angle_alpha   90.00
_cell.angle_beta   90.00
_cell.angle_gamma   90.00
#
_symmetry.space_group_name_H-M   'P 1'
#
loop_
_entity.id
_entity.type
_entity.pdbx_description
1 polymer ?
#
loop_
_entity_poly.entity_id
_entity_poly.type
_entity_poly.pdbx_seq_one_letter_code
_entity_poly.pdbx_strand_id
1 'polypeptide(L)'
;MVSSPDAEAGRVAERYRRFATQEAPGRSDVYEEWARGVAADPDAQRLLARIPEGRRQPPLVFAVTRMLGATEGGYAAWSQWLAANIDGVAAECAARGLQTNEPLRCAALLPALSLIDGPIALLEVGASAGLCLYPDRYSYRYESGQDLDPAGGQSPVVLRSSARGLPSLHLPEVVWRAGIDLAPLDAASEADRRFLTSLVWPGEEGRRERIVAALDVVRAEPPTLISGDATADGLLAQLAAEAPGDATLVVTTPGVLPHI
;
A
#
# COMPACT_ATOMS: atom_id res chain seq x y z
N MET A 1 -0.93 33.06 -1.35
CA MET A 1 -2.30 33.44 -1.77
C MET A 1 -3.20 32.25 -1.44
N VAL A 2 -4.17 32.43 -0.53
CA VAL A 2 -5.18 31.39 -0.26
C VAL A 2 -6.07 31.29 -1.50
N SER A 3 -6.24 30.08 -2.04
CA SER A 3 -7.08 29.89 -3.23
C SER A 3 -8.56 30.07 -2.88
N SER A 4 -9.35 30.60 -3.82
CA SER A 4 -10.81 30.73 -3.64
C SER A 4 -11.46 29.35 -3.47
N PRO A 5 -12.52 29.20 -2.66
CA PRO A 5 -13.29 27.96 -2.54
C PRO A 5 -13.71 27.36 -3.90
N ASP A 6 -14.09 28.20 -4.86
CA ASP A 6 -14.47 27.75 -6.21
C ASP A 6 -13.28 27.20 -7.01
N ALA A 7 -12.09 27.76 -6.79
CA ALA A 7 -10.87 27.27 -7.42
C ALA A 7 -10.43 25.92 -6.83
N GLU A 8 -10.63 25.71 -5.51
CA GLU A 8 -10.40 24.41 -4.87
C GLU A 8 -11.38 23.35 -5.38
N ALA A 9 -12.67 23.68 -5.49
CA ALA A 9 -13.68 22.79 -6.05
C ALA A 9 -13.36 22.41 -7.50
N GLY A 10 -12.92 23.37 -8.33
CA GLY A 10 -12.47 23.12 -9.70
C GLY A 10 -11.26 22.15 -9.77
N ARG A 11 -10.29 22.27 -8.84
CA ARG A 11 -9.18 21.32 -8.74
C ARG A 11 -9.63 19.91 -8.36
N VAL A 12 -10.60 19.80 -7.44
CA VAL A 12 -11.21 18.50 -7.09
C VAL A 12 -11.87 17.90 -8.33
N ALA A 13 -12.69 18.65 -9.05
CA ALA A 13 -13.37 18.19 -10.25
C ALA A 13 -12.38 17.61 -11.29
N GLU A 14 -11.29 18.33 -11.56
CA GLU A 14 -10.27 17.89 -12.51
C GLU A 14 -9.53 16.64 -12.04
N ARG A 15 -9.11 16.57 -10.76
CA ARG A 15 -8.42 15.40 -10.23
C ARG A 15 -9.28 14.13 -10.32
N TYR A 16 -10.55 14.25 -9.97
CA TYR A 16 -11.50 13.13 -9.99
C TYR A 16 -11.89 12.73 -11.41
N ARG A 17 -12.05 13.69 -12.34
CA ARG A 17 -12.23 13.40 -13.77
C ARG A 17 -11.05 12.62 -14.34
N ARG A 18 -9.82 13.07 -14.06
CA ARG A 18 -8.60 12.38 -14.50
C ARG A 18 -8.56 10.95 -13.94
N PHE A 19 -8.85 10.79 -12.65
CA PHE A 19 -8.87 9.47 -12.03
C PHE A 19 -9.92 8.54 -12.66
N ALA A 20 -11.14 9.03 -12.89
CA ALA A 20 -12.23 8.27 -13.53
C ALA A 20 -11.91 7.84 -14.98
N THR A 21 -11.03 8.57 -15.67
CA THR A 21 -10.71 8.31 -17.09
C THR A 21 -9.39 7.57 -17.29
N GLN A 22 -8.46 7.65 -16.35
CA GLN A 22 -7.09 7.15 -16.52
C GLN A 22 -6.67 6.10 -15.49
N GLU A 23 -7.25 6.08 -14.29
CA GLU A 23 -6.75 5.26 -13.17
C GLU A 23 -7.74 4.19 -12.70
N ALA A 24 -9.04 4.52 -12.64
CA ALA A 24 -10.09 3.59 -12.20
C ALA A 24 -10.50 2.53 -13.25
N PRO A 25 -10.57 2.84 -14.56
CA PRO A 25 -11.08 1.89 -15.55
C PRO A 25 -10.31 0.57 -15.57
N GLY A 26 -11.03 -0.55 -15.60
CA GLY A 26 -10.46 -1.89 -15.57
C GLY A 26 -9.92 -2.35 -14.21
N ARG A 27 -9.97 -1.49 -13.19
CA ARG A 27 -9.57 -1.82 -11.81
C ARG A 27 -10.73 -1.83 -10.83
N SER A 28 -11.63 -0.84 -10.90
CA SER A 28 -12.80 -0.79 -10.02
C SER A 28 -13.92 0.07 -10.59
N ASP A 29 -15.03 -0.58 -10.96
CA ASP A 29 -16.22 0.09 -11.50
C ASP A 29 -16.86 1.04 -10.48
N VAL A 30 -16.86 0.67 -9.20
CA VAL A 30 -17.38 1.49 -8.09
C VAL A 30 -16.60 2.81 -7.99
N TYR A 31 -15.27 2.74 -7.98
CA TYR A 31 -14.43 3.94 -7.87
C TYR A 31 -14.48 4.78 -9.15
N GLU A 32 -14.66 4.16 -10.32
CA GLU A 32 -14.89 4.88 -11.57
C GLU A 32 -16.21 5.66 -11.53
N GLU A 33 -17.31 5.02 -11.12
CA GLU A 33 -18.62 5.66 -10.98
C GLU A 33 -18.58 6.82 -9.98
N TRP A 34 -18.02 6.58 -8.79
CA TRP A 34 -17.92 7.62 -7.76
C TRP A 34 -17.08 8.80 -8.22
N ALA A 35 -15.96 8.55 -8.90
CA ALA A 35 -15.10 9.62 -9.38
C ALA A 35 -15.74 10.43 -10.51
N ARG A 36 -16.46 9.77 -11.43
CA ARG A 36 -17.25 10.43 -12.46
C ARG A 36 -18.36 11.29 -11.85
N GLY A 37 -19.04 10.78 -10.82
CA GLY A 37 -20.06 11.51 -10.09
C GLY A 37 -19.50 12.78 -9.44
N VAL A 38 -18.39 12.67 -8.68
CA VAL A 38 -17.72 13.84 -8.08
C VAL A 38 -17.33 14.88 -9.14
N ALA A 39 -16.80 14.44 -10.29
CA ALA A 39 -16.41 15.35 -11.36
C ALA A 39 -17.58 16.14 -11.98
N ALA A 40 -18.81 15.68 -11.80
CA ALA A 40 -20.04 16.30 -12.30
C ALA A 40 -20.88 17.00 -11.20
N ASP A 41 -20.53 16.85 -9.92
CA ASP A 41 -21.28 17.38 -8.78
C ASP A 41 -20.52 18.50 -8.04
N PRO A 42 -20.92 19.77 -8.20
CA PRO A 42 -20.33 20.91 -7.51
C PRO A 42 -20.44 20.86 -5.97
N ASP A 43 -21.48 20.22 -5.41
CA ASP A 43 -21.63 20.10 -3.96
C ASP A 43 -20.60 19.12 -3.40
N ALA A 44 -20.46 17.94 -4.03
CA ALA A 44 -19.42 16.98 -3.65
C ALA A 44 -18.00 17.59 -3.78
N GLN A 45 -17.75 18.38 -4.83
CA GLN A 45 -16.47 19.07 -5.01
C GLN A 45 -16.16 20.04 -3.87
N ARG A 46 -17.14 20.86 -3.45
CA ARG A 46 -17.01 21.78 -2.32
C ARG A 46 -16.78 21.04 -1.00
N LEU A 47 -17.47 19.92 -0.78
CA LEU A 47 -17.28 19.11 0.41
C LEU A 47 -15.86 18.55 0.47
N LEU A 48 -15.39 17.93 -0.62
CA LEU A 48 -14.04 17.36 -0.70
C LEU A 48 -12.94 18.42 -0.69
N ALA A 49 -13.23 19.65 -1.11
CA ALA A 49 -12.31 20.77 -1.01
C ALA A 49 -11.96 21.15 0.45
N ARG A 50 -12.75 20.69 1.43
CA ARG A 50 -12.48 20.85 2.86
C ARG A 50 -11.34 19.96 3.37
N ILE A 51 -11.01 18.91 2.61
CA ILE A 51 -9.89 18.01 2.90
C ILE A 51 -8.60 18.66 2.35
N PRO A 52 -7.46 18.63 3.08
CA PRO A 52 -6.21 19.18 2.59
C PRO A 52 -5.84 18.65 1.20
N GLU A 53 -5.28 19.49 0.34
CA GLU A 53 -5.01 19.15 -1.07
C GLU A 53 -4.18 17.86 -1.24
N GLY A 54 -3.16 17.68 -0.41
CA GLY A 54 -2.32 16.48 -0.41
C GLY A 54 -2.95 15.25 0.24
N ARG A 55 -4.21 15.32 0.70
CA ARG A 55 -4.93 14.27 1.43
C ARG A 55 -6.30 13.94 0.84
N ARG A 56 -6.62 14.50 -0.33
CA ARG A 56 -7.93 14.31 -1.00
C ARG A 56 -7.83 13.56 -2.32
N GLN A 57 -6.81 12.72 -2.47
CA GLN A 57 -6.70 11.84 -3.63
C GLN A 57 -7.88 10.85 -3.64
N PRO A 58 -8.49 10.55 -4.80
CA PRO A 58 -9.66 9.68 -4.86
C PRO A 58 -9.49 8.32 -4.14
N PRO A 59 -8.37 7.58 -4.29
CA PRO A 59 -8.19 6.32 -3.58
C PRO A 59 -8.22 6.45 -2.05
N LEU A 60 -7.67 7.55 -1.49
CA LEU A 60 -7.66 7.79 -0.05
C LEU A 60 -9.06 8.09 0.45
N VAL A 61 -9.74 9.03 -0.21
CA VAL A 61 -11.10 9.44 0.18
C VAL A 61 -12.03 8.24 0.10
N PHE A 62 -12.02 7.49 -1.00
CA PHE A 62 -12.91 6.33 -1.16
C PHE A 62 -12.61 5.23 -0.13
N ALA A 63 -11.34 4.93 0.13
CA ALA A 63 -10.95 3.99 1.19
C ALA A 63 -11.44 4.45 2.57
N VAL A 64 -11.25 5.73 2.92
CA VAL A 64 -11.71 6.30 4.20
C VAL A 64 -13.23 6.26 4.31
N THR A 65 -13.97 6.61 3.26
CA THR A 65 -15.44 6.53 3.30
C THR A 65 -15.92 5.10 3.56
N ARG A 66 -15.34 4.10 2.89
CA ARG A 66 -15.65 2.67 3.11
C ARG A 66 -15.26 2.22 4.52
N MET A 67 -14.09 2.62 5.00
CA MET A 67 -13.62 2.34 6.36
C MET A 67 -14.58 2.88 7.44
N LEU A 68 -15.19 4.03 7.17
CA LEU A 68 -16.17 4.68 8.04
C LEU A 68 -17.61 4.17 7.85
N GLY A 69 -17.84 3.23 6.93
CA GLY A 69 -19.13 2.55 6.77
C GLY A 69 -19.96 2.96 5.55
N ALA A 70 -19.40 3.71 4.59
CA ALA A 70 -20.06 3.91 3.31
C ALA A 70 -20.21 2.57 2.56
N THR A 71 -21.41 2.26 2.09
CA THR A 71 -21.67 1.03 1.32
C THR A 71 -21.13 1.16 -0.10
N GLU A 72 -20.67 0.04 -0.67
CA GLU A 72 -20.27 -0.07 -2.07
C GLU A 72 -21.50 -0.13 -2.98
N GLY A 73 -22.14 1.03 -3.18
CA GLY A 73 -23.29 1.21 -4.06
C GLY A 73 -23.08 2.35 -5.05
N GLY A 74 -24.14 2.75 -5.74
CA GLY A 74 -24.08 3.83 -6.72
C GLY A 74 -23.72 5.19 -6.12
N TYR A 75 -23.24 6.10 -6.98
CA TYR A 75 -22.75 7.41 -6.59
C TYR A 75 -23.75 8.21 -5.74
N ALA A 76 -25.05 8.18 -6.07
CA ALA A 76 -26.06 8.95 -5.36
C ALA A 76 -26.18 8.58 -3.88
N ALA A 77 -26.07 7.29 -3.56
CA ALA A 77 -26.09 6.83 -2.17
C ALA A 77 -24.80 7.22 -1.45
N TRP A 78 -23.65 7.07 -2.12
CA TRP A 78 -22.35 7.44 -1.57
C TRP A 78 -22.23 8.95 -1.33
N SER A 79 -22.71 9.80 -2.25
CA SER A 79 -22.62 11.27 -2.11
C SER A 79 -23.51 11.78 -0.98
N GLN A 80 -24.71 11.21 -0.80
CA GLN A 80 -25.56 11.49 0.34
C GLN A 80 -24.87 11.11 1.67
N TRP A 81 -24.25 9.92 1.72
CA TRP A 81 -23.50 9.48 2.89
C TRP A 81 -22.29 10.39 3.15
N LEU A 82 -21.55 10.77 2.11
CA LEU A 82 -20.39 11.67 2.22
C LEU A 82 -20.80 13.01 2.82
N ALA A 83 -21.89 13.61 2.34
CA ALA A 83 -22.39 14.88 2.86
C ALA A 83 -22.71 14.81 4.35
N ALA A 84 -23.28 13.70 4.82
CA ALA A 84 -23.59 13.48 6.23
C ALA A 84 -22.35 13.22 7.11
N ASN A 85 -21.23 12.75 6.53
CA ASN A 85 -20.06 12.27 7.27
C ASN A 85 -18.75 13.02 6.97
N ILE A 86 -18.82 14.13 6.22
CA ILE A 86 -17.65 14.83 5.68
C ILE A 86 -16.64 15.26 6.75
N ASP A 87 -17.08 15.62 7.96
CA ASP A 87 -16.18 16.02 9.05
C ASP A 87 -15.29 14.86 9.51
N GLY A 88 -15.90 13.67 9.66
CA GLY A 88 -15.16 12.45 9.99
C GLY A 88 -14.23 12.02 8.85
N VAL A 89 -14.70 12.09 7.60
CA VAL A 89 -13.89 11.79 6.43
C VAL A 89 -12.68 12.72 6.34
N ALA A 90 -12.86 14.02 6.56
CA ALA A 90 -11.78 15.00 6.51
C ALA A 90 -10.75 14.78 7.62
N ALA A 91 -11.20 14.45 8.84
CA ALA A 91 -10.31 14.14 9.95
C ALA A 91 -9.46 12.89 9.67
N GLU A 92 -10.08 11.79 9.21
CA GLU A 92 -9.36 10.55 8.88
C GLU A 92 -8.42 10.73 7.68
N CYS A 93 -8.83 11.45 6.63
CA CYS A 93 -7.96 11.73 5.50
C CYS A 93 -6.74 12.58 5.92
N ALA A 94 -6.91 13.54 6.82
CA ALA A 94 -5.81 14.36 7.32
C ALA A 94 -4.80 13.56 8.15
N ALA A 95 -5.27 12.57 8.90
CA ALA A 95 -4.44 11.72 9.75
C ALA A 95 -3.70 10.61 8.99
N ARG A 96 -4.12 10.28 7.76
CA ARG A 96 -3.65 9.09 7.05
C ARG A 96 -2.96 9.40 5.73
N GLY A 97 -1.88 8.68 5.46
CA GLY A 97 -1.15 8.73 4.20
C GLY A 97 -1.56 7.60 3.26
N LEU A 98 -1.49 7.87 1.96
CA LEU A 98 -1.41 6.80 0.98
C LEU A 98 0.02 6.29 0.96
N GLN A 99 0.22 5.08 1.45
CA GLN A 99 1.40 4.29 1.18
C GLN A 99 0.92 2.92 0.70
N THR A 100 1.29 2.56 -0.53
CA THR A 100 0.88 1.29 -1.10
C THR A 100 1.80 0.21 -0.54
N ASN A 101 1.31 -0.62 0.37
CA ASN A 101 2.04 -1.76 0.91
C ASN A 101 1.59 -3.03 0.16
N GLU A 102 2.31 -3.40 -0.90
CA GLU A 102 1.94 -4.50 -1.82
C GLU A 102 2.95 -5.65 -1.75
N PRO A 103 2.59 -6.80 -1.11
CA PRO A 103 3.46 -7.98 -1.01
C PRO A 103 3.93 -8.51 -2.37
N LEU A 104 3.15 -8.32 -3.44
CA LEU A 104 3.52 -8.79 -4.79
C LEU A 104 4.85 -8.22 -5.30
N ARG A 105 5.30 -7.09 -4.77
CA ARG A 105 6.61 -6.51 -5.08
C ARG A 105 7.77 -7.42 -4.68
N CYS A 106 7.59 -8.33 -3.72
CA CYS A 106 8.60 -9.34 -3.40
C CYS A 106 8.88 -10.26 -4.60
N ALA A 107 7.91 -10.52 -5.49
CA ALA A 107 8.15 -11.32 -6.68
C ALA A 107 9.05 -10.62 -7.71
N ALA A 108 9.08 -9.29 -7.70
CA ALA A 108 10.03 -8.49 -8.47
C ALA A 108 11.44 -8.50 -7.86
N LEU A 109 11.49 -8.50 -6.53
CA LEU A 109 12.72 -8.40 -5.74
C LEU A 109 13.45 -9.73 -5.62
N LEU A 110 12.72 -10.85 -5.54
CA LEU A 110 13.27 -12.18 -5.31
C LEU A 110 14.40 -12.59 -6.27
N PRO A 111 14.32 -12.31 -7.59
CA PRO A 111 15.43 -12.62 -8.50
C PRO A 111 16.74 -11.96 -8.12
N ALA A 112 16.71 -10.73 -7.60
CA ALA A 112 17.91 -10.03 -7.14
C ALA A 112 18.40 -10.58 -5.80
N LEU A 113 17.49 -10.92 -4.88
CA LEU A 113 17.84 -11.55 -3.60
C LEU A 113 18.45 -12.94 -3.80
N SER A 114 18.01 -13.68 -4.82
CA SER A 114 18.58 -14.99 -5.20
C SER A 114 20.02 -14.92 -5.74
N LEU A 115 20.59 -13.73 -5.91
CA LEU A 115 22.00 -13.56 -6.31
C LEU A 115 22.94 -13.35 -5.11
N ILE A 116 22.38 -13.27 -3.90
CA ILE A 116 23.14 -13.03 -2.67
C ILE A 116 23.33 -14.36 -1.96
N ASP A 117 24.59 -14.75 -1.76
CA ASP A 117 24.92 -15.91 -0.94
C ASP A 117 24.87 -15.56 0.55
N GLY A 118 24.34 -16.46 1.36
CA GLY A 118 24.33 -16.35 2.83
C GLY A 118 23.19 -15.48 3.39
N PRO A 119 23.24 -15.19 4.70
CA PRO A 119 22.15 -14.52 5.39
C PRO A 119 22.02 -13.05 4.97
N ILE A 120 20.78 -12.57 4.93
CA ILE A 120 20.40 -11.21 4.53
C ILE A 120 19.83 -10.47 5.75
N ALA A 121 20.30 -9.23 5.91
CA ALA A 121 19.66 -8.23 6.74
C ALA A 121 18.87 -7.28 5.83
N LEU A 122 17.55 -7.33 5.88
CA LEU A 122 16.67 -6.60 4.96
C LEU A 122 16.17 -5.29 5.60
N LEU A 123 16.46 -4.16 4.95
CA LEU A 123 15.99 -2.83 5.33
C LEU A 123 15.08 -2.26 4.24
N GLU A 124 13.84 -1.91 4.57
CA GLU A 124 12.89 -1.27 3.65
C GLU A 124 12.70 0.23 3.96
N VAL A 125 12.81 1.09 2.95
CA VAL A 125 12.41 2.49 3.03
C VAL A 125 11.03 2.67 2.41
N GLY A 126 10.12 3.28 3.17
CA GLY A 126 8.68 3.33 2.86
C GLY A 126 7.94 2.06 3.26
N ALA A 127 8.31 1.45 4.39
CA ALA A 127 7.90 0.11 4.75
C ALA A 127 6.39 -0.04 5.07
N SER A 128 5.68 1.04 5.40
CA SER A 128 4.29 0.99 5.88
C SER A 128 4.11 -0.01 7.04
N ALA A 129 3.42 -1.13 6.84
CA ALA A 129 3.29 -2.22 7.82
C ALA A 129 4.34 -3.33 7.65
N GLY A 130 5.35 -3.13 6.81
CA GLY A 130 6.45 -4.07 6.61
C GLY A 130 6.12 -5.27 5.72
N LEU A 131 5.03 -5.24 4.95
CA LEU A 131 4.62 -6.41 4.15
C LEU A 131 5.65 -6.86 3.09
N CYS A 132 6.64 -6.03 2.70
CA CYS A 132 7.67 -6.43 1.75
C CYS A 132 8.95 -6.96 2.44
N LEU A 133 9.01 -6.96 3.77
CA LEU A 133 10.16 -7.42 4.57
C LEU A 133 10.22 -8.95 4.77
N TYR A 134 9.31 -9.70 4.15
CA TYR A 134 9.12 -11.13 4.37
C TYR A 134 9.26 -11.98 3.10
N PRO A 135 10.21 -11.68 2.20
CA PRO A 135 10.34 -12.45 0.95
C PRO A 135 10.65 -13.93 1.21
N ASP A 136 11.23 -14.27 2.36
CA ASP A 136 11.51 -15.62 2.86
C ASP A 136 10.28 -16.38 3.38
N ARG A 137 9.17 -15.69 3.66
CA ARG A 137 7.94 -16.28 4.25
C ARG A 137 6.79 -16.42 3.26
N TYR A 138 6.98 -15.99 2.02
CA TYR A 138 5.96 -16.04 0.98
C TYR A 138 6.23 -17.17 -0.02
N SER A 139 5.15 -17.64 -0.63
CA SER A 139 5.20 -18.62 -1.72
C SER A 139 5.19 -17.89 -3.06
N TYR A 140 5.97 -18.37 -4.02
CA TYR A 140 6.10 -17.77 -5.34
C TYR A 140 5.72 -18.77 -6.41
N ARG A 141 5.00 -18.27 -7.42
CA ARG A 141 4.59 -19.02 -8.60
C ARG A 141 4.93 -18.20 -9.83
N TYR A 142 5.98 -18.60 -10.55
CA TYR A 142 6.39 -17.93 -11.78
C TYR A 142 5.91 -18.70 -12.99
N GLU A 143 5.40 -18.01 -14.00
CA GLU A 143 5.01 -18.63 -15.28
C GLU A 143 6.19 -19.33 -15.99
N SER A 144 7.43 -19.00 -15.61
CA SER A 144 8.64 -19.72 -16.05
C SER A 144 8.76 -21.14 -15.48
N GLY A 145 7.86 -21.56 -14.58
CA GLY A 145 7.84 -22.86 -13.93
C GLY A 145 8.72 -22.97 -12.67
N GLN A 146 9.23 -21.85 -12.14
CA GLN A 146 9.98 -21.83 -10.88
C GLN A 146 9.01 -21.56 -9.73
N ASP A 147 8.60 -22.61 -9.04
CA ASP A 147 7.74 -22.52 -7.86
C ASP A 147 8.57 -22.66 -6.59
N LEU A 148 8.36 -21.76 -5.63
CA LEU A 148 9.07 -21.73 -4.36
C LEU A 148 8.10 -21.65 -3.20
N ASP A 149 8.36 -22.44 -2.17
CA ASP A 149 7.63 -22.45 -0.91
C ASP A 149 8.61 -22.33 0.26
N PRO A 150 8.24 -21.63 1.35
CA PRO A 150 9.04 -21.63 2.58
C PRO A 150 9.29 -23.04 3.13
N ALA A 151 10.28 -23.18 4.00
CA ALA A 151 10.66 -24.48 4.58
C ALA A 151 9.50 -25.20 5.30
N GLY A 152 8.52 -24.45 5.81
CA GLY A 152 7.30 -24.99 6.44
C GLY A 152 6.22 -25.46 5.46
N GLY A 153 6.46 -25.39 4.15
CA GLY A 153 5.49 -25.66 3.10
C GLY A 153 4.85 -24.38 2.53
N GLN A 154 3.78 -24.55 1.77
CA GLN A 154 3.13 -23.44 1.07
C GLN A 154 2.60 -22.38 2.06
N SER A 155 3.00 -21.13 1.83
CA SER A 155 2.53 -19.95 2.56
C SER A 155 1.10 -19.59 2.14
N PRO A 156 0.25 -19.07 3.05
CA PRO A 156 -1.03 -18.48 2.66
C PRO A 156 -0.86 -17.24 1.76
N VAL A 157 0.32 -16.63 1.75
CA VAL A 157 0.68 -15.55 0.82
C VAL A 157 1.32 -16.15 -0.42
N VAL A 158 0.55 -16.27 -1.50
CA VAL A 158 1.04 -16.78 -2.79
C VAL A 158 1.15 -15.64 -3.80
N LEU A 159 2.38 -15.33 -4.21
CA LEU A 159 2.73 -14.29 -5.16
C LEU A 159 2.91 -14.90 -6.56
N ARG A 160 2.10 -14.46 -7.52
CA ARG A 160 2.13 -14.94 -8.91
C ARG A 160 2.76 -13.90 -9.81
N SER A 161 3.73 -14.30 -10.63
CA SER A 161 4.41 -13.38 -11.54
C SER A 161 4.64 -14.02 -12.92
N SER A 162 4.48 -13.22 -13.97
CA SER A 162 4.75 -13.58 -15.37
C SER A 162 6.17 -13.23 -15.82
N ALA A 163 7.06 -12.88 -14.88
CA ALA A 163 8.42 -12.49 -15.19
C ALA A 163 9.18 -13.60 -15.94
N ARG A 164 9.98 -13.20 -16.94
CA ARG A 164 10.73 -14.09 -17.84
C ARG A 164 12.22 -13.77 -17.79
N GLY A 165 13.05 -14.72 -18.21
CA GLY A 165 14.51 -14.55 -18.21
C GLY A 165 15.12 -14.51 -16.80
N LEU A 166 14.48 -15.18 -15.85
CA LEU A 166 14.89 -15.21 -14.45
C LEU A 166 16.12 -16.11 -14.25
N PRO A 167 17.00 -15.80 -13.29
CA PRO A 167 18.03 -16.72 -12.84
C PRO A 167 17.40 -17.93 -12.12
N SER A 168 18.23 -18.87 -11.65
CA SER A 168 17.79 -19.89 -10.70
C SER A 168 17.36 -19.21 -9.41
N LEU A 169 16.09 -19.38 -9.03
CA LEU A 169 15.53 -18.73 -7.86
C LEU A 169 15.67 -19.60 -6.62
N HIS A 170 15.88 -18.96 -5.48
CA HIS A 170 15.75 -19.58 -4.16
C HIS A 170 15.21 -18.55 -3.17
N LEU A 171 14.59 -19.02 -2.08
CA LEU A 171 14.16 -18.12 -1.02
C LEU A 171 15.39 -17.63 -0.23
N PRO A 172 15.50 -16.33 0.06
CA PRO A 172 16.61 -15.79 0.84
C PRO A 172 16.52 -16.23 2.30
N GLU A 173 17.67 -16.34 2.97
CA GLU A 173 17.73 -16.49 4.42
C GLU A 173 17.72 -15.10 5.07
N VAL A 174 16.55 -14.59 5.45
CA VAL A 174 16.43 -13.27 6.10
C VAL A 174 16.56 -13.44 7.62
N VAL A 175 17.67 -12.97 8.19
CA VAL A 175 17.98 -13.10 9.64
C VAL A 175 17.68 -11.83 10.43
N TRP A 176 17.49 -10.71 9.74
CA TRP A 176 17.17 -9.42 10.33
C TRP A 176 16.27 -8.64 9.37
N ARG A 177 15.26 -7.97 9.92
CA ARG A 177 14.30 -7.16 9.13
C ARG A 177 13.95 -5.86 9.86
N ALA A 178 14.13 -4.74 9.18
CA ALA A 178 13.71 -3.44 9.68
C ALA A 178 13.17 -2.52 8.57
N GLY A 179 12.38 -1.53 8.93
CA GLY A 179 11.81 -0.58 7.99
C GLY A 179 11.74 0.83 8.53
N ILE A 180 11.83 1.81 7.62
CA ILE A 180 11.59 3.22 7.90
C ILE A 180 10.35 3.64 7.12
N ASP A 181 9.40 4.30 7.78
CA ASP A 181 8.26 4.93 7.11
C ASP A 181 7.90 6.24 7.81
N LEU A 182 7.29 7.19 7.10
CA LEU A 182 6.84 8.45 7.72
C LEU A 182 5.75 8.19 8.76
N ALA A 183 4.88 7.22 8.51
CA ALA A 183 3.78 6.83 9.38
C ALA A 183 3.61 5.30 9.34
N PRO A 184 4.51 4.55 10.01
CA PRO A 184 4.44 3.09 10.02
C PRO A 184 3.10 2.63 10.60
N LEU A 185 2.58 1.54 10.05
CA LEU A 185 1.29 0.97 10.45
C LEU A 185 1.51 -0.34 11.20
N ASP A 186 0.71 -0.59 12.22
CA ASP A 186 0.85 -1.78 13.05
C ASP A 186 -0.03 -2.93 12.54
N ALA A 187 0.60 -4.02 12.09
CA ALA A 187 -0.11 -5.21 11.64
C ALA A 187 -0.90 -5.93 12.75
N ALA A 188 -0.64 -5.64 14.03
CA ALA A 188 -1.43 -6.11 15.16
C ALA A 188 -2.64 -5.20 15.48
N SER A 189 -2.63 -3.95 15.02
CA SER A 189 -3.70 -2.99 15.23
C SER A 189 -4.89 -3.27 14.30
N GLU A 190 -6.07 -3.53 14.87
CA GLU A 190 -7.29 -3.72 14.09
C GLU A 190 -7.66 -2.48 13.26
N ALA A 191 -7.35 -1.28 13.78
CA ALA A 191 -7.62 -0.03 13.09
C ALA A 191 -6.73 0.11 11.84
N ASP A 192 -5.45 -0.22 11.95
CA ASP A 192 -4.51 -0.13 10.82
C ASP A 192 -4.77 -1.23 9.79
N ARG A 193 -5.11 -2.44 10.25
CA ARG A 193 -5.59 -3.50 9.36
C ARG A 193 -6.84 -3.09 8.59
N ARG A 194 -7.81 -2.47 9.26
CA ARG A 194 -9.03 -1.96 8.59
C ARG A 194 -8.67 -0.89 7.56
N PHE A 195 -7.76 0.02 7.87
CA PHE A 195 -7.30 1.02 6.94
C PHE A 195 -6.59 0.41 5.73
N LEU A 196 -5.58 -0.45 5.95
CA LEU A 196 -4.80 -1.11 4.89
C LEU A 196 -5.68 -1.94 3.96
N THR A 197 -6.64 -2.69 4.52
CA THR A 197 -7.58 -3.47 3.72
C THR A 197 -8.59 -2.60 2.96
N SER A 198 -8.94 -1.41 3.48
CA SER A 198 -9.82 -0.46 2.78
C SER A 198 -9.14 0.26 1.60
N LEU A 199 -7.80 0.29 1.57
CA LEU A 199 -7.01 0.75 0.42
C LEU A 199 -7.04 -0.24 -0.77
N VAL A 200 -7.59 -1.44 -0.57
CA VAL A 200 -7.87 -2.38 -1.66
C VAL A 200 -9.19 -2.03 -2.30
N TRP A 201 -9.20 -1.85 -3.62
CA TRP A 201 -10.35 -1.32 -4.33
C TRP A 201 -11.43 -2.40 -4.46
N PRO A 202 -12.73 -2.04 -4.51
CA PRO A 202 -13.80 -2.99 -4.79
C PRO A 202 -13.52 -3.74 -6.11
N GLY A 203 -13.61 -5.08 -6.11
CA GLY A 203 -13.27 -5.93 -7.24
C GLY A 203 -11.84 -6.50 -7.23
N GLU A 204 -11.02 -6.14 -6.24
CA GLU A 204 -9.65 -6.67 -6.06
C GLU A 204 -9.59 -7.77 -4.97
N GLU A 205 -10.55 -8.70 -4.91
CA GLU A 205 -10.68 -9.67 -3.79
C GLU A 205 -9.41 -10.50 -3.57
N GLY A 206 -8.80 -11.01 -4.64
CA GLY A 206 -7.55 -11.77 -4.55
C GLY A 206 -6.37 -10.93 -4.02
N ARG A 207 -6.37 -9.61 -4.23
CA ARG A 207 -5.39 -8.69 -3.64
C ARG A 207 -5.68 -8.47 -2.15
N ARG A 208 -6.95 -8.33 -1.79
CA ARG A 208 -7.40 -8.19 -0.39
C ARG A 208 -6.98 -9.39 0.44
N GLU A 209 -7.24 -10.59 -0.06
CA GLU A 209 -6.86 -11.85 0.58
C GLU A 209 -5.35 -11.93 0.83
N ARG A 210 -4.54 -11.60 -0.19
CA ARG A 210 -3.07 -11.56 -0.05
C ARG A 210 -2.60 -10.56 1.01
N ILE A 211 -3.18 -9.35 1.04
CA ILE A 211 -2.81 -8.34 2.04
C ILE A 211 -3.19 -8.80 3.45
N VAL A 212 -4.38 -9.38 3.64
CA VAL A 212 -4.80 -9.93 4.94
C VAL A 212 -3.85 -11.05 5.39
N ALA A 213 -3.54 -12.01 4.51
CA ALA A 213 -2.62 -13.09 4.83
C ALA A 213 -1.19 -12.56 5.14
N ALA A 214 -0.72 -11.56 4.41
CA ALA A 214 0.57 -10.94 4.66
C ALA A 214 0.61 -10.22 6.01
N LEU A 215 -0.48 -9.50 6.38
CA LEU A 215 -0.61 -8.89 7.70
C LEU A 215 -0.59 -9.94 8.82
N ASP A 216 -1.12 -11.14 8.60
CA ASP A 216 -1.05 -12.24 9.57
C ASP A 216 0.39 -12.73 9.78
N VAL A 217 1.16 -12.84 8.69
CA VAL A 217 2.60 -13.17 8.75
C VAL A 217 3.37 -12.10 9.52
N VAL A 218 3.17 -10.82 9.20
CA VAL A 218 3.86 -9.70 9.88
C VAL A 218 3.49 -9.68 11.36
N ARG A 219 2.21 -9.83 11.70
CA ARG A 219 1.77 -9.87 13.10
C ARG A 219 2.42 -11.01 13.89
N ALA A 220 2.65 -12.15 13.26
CA ALA A 220 3.25 -13.32 13.92
C ALA A 220 4.76 -13.12 14.21
N GLU A 221 5.47 -12.40 13.35
CA GLU A 221 6.90 -12.13 13.51
C GLU A 221 7.21 -10.63 13.24
N PRO A 222 6.80 -9.70 14.13
CA PRO A 222 6.86 -8.26 13.84
C PRO A 222 8.27 -7.76 13.52
N PRO A 223 8.44 -6.89 12.50
CA PRO A 223 9.73 -6.31 12.17
C PRO A 223 9.97 -5.05 13.02
N THR A 224 11.21 -4.57 13.06
CA THR A 224 11.50 -3.25 13.63
C THR A 224 11.05 -2.17 12.64
N LEU A 225 10.01 -1.40 12.96
CA LEU A 225 9.55 -0.28 12.14
C LEU A 225 9.82 1.05 12.86
N ILE A 226 10.55 1.94 12.20
CA ILE A 226 10.92 3.26 12.70
C ILE A 226 10.11 4.33 11.97
N SER A 227 9.45 5.20 12.74
CA SER A 227 8.81 6.38 12.17
C SER A 227 9.87 7.45 11.88
N GLY A 228 9.94 7.91 10.64
CA GLY A 228 10.85 8.98 10.24
C GLY A 228 10.99 9.15 8.74
N ASP A 229 11.62 10.25 8.35
CA ASP A 229 12.04 10.49 6.96
C ASP A 229 13.41 9.84 6.76
N ALA A 230 13.50 8.84 5.88
CA ALA A 230 14.76 8.15 5.59
C ALA A 230 15.83 9.06 4.95
N THR A 231 15.43 10.23 4.43
CA THR A 231 16.34 11.25 3.89
C THR A 231 16.86 12.20 4.96
N ALA A 232 16.29 12.17 6.18
CA ALA A 232 16.80 12.95 7.30
C ALA A 232 18.18 12.44 7.73
N ASP A 233 19.04 13.39 8.13
CA ASP A 233 20.44 13.12 8.43
C ASP A 233 20.62 11.98 9.45
N GLY A 234 21.27 10.91 9.00
CA GLY A 234 21.75 9.81 9.85
C GLY A 234 20.73 8.71 10.18
N LEU A 235 19.43 8.88 9.95
CA LEU A 235 18.43 7.89 10.35
C LEU A 235 18.66 6.52 9.67
N LEU A 236 18.77 6.52 8.34
CA LEU A 236 19.02 5.30 7.58
C LEU A 236 20.36 4.64 7.98
N ALA A 237 21.40 5.45 8.18
CA ALA A 237 22.72 4.95 8.55
C ALA A 237 22.73 4.34 9.97
N GLN A 238 22.01 4.94 10.92
CA GLN A 238 21.87 4.43 12.28
C GLN A 238 21.16 3.08 12.27
N LEU A 239 20.02 2.97 11.59
CA LEU A 239 19.29 1.69 11.51
C LEU A 239 20.08 0.62 10.75
N ALA A 240 20.77 0.99 9.66
CA ALA A 240 21.64 0.09 8.92
C ALA A 240 22.78 -0.48 9.79
N ALA A 241 23.29 0.30 10.75
CA ALA A 241 24.34 -0.14 11.66
C ALA A 241 23.88 -1.18 12.70
N GLU A 242 22.57 -1.37 12.88
CA GLU A 242 22.00 -2.41 13.74
C GLU A 242 21.95 -3.79 13.06
N ALA A 243 22.20 -3.85 11.73
CA ALA A 243 22.24 -5.11 11.01
C ALA A 243 23.38 -6.01 11.51
N PRO A 244 23.16 -7.34 11.62
CA PRO A 244 24.21 -8.29 12.00
C PRO A 244 25.42 -8.22 11.05
N GLY A 245 26.62 -8.19 11.60
CA GLY A 245 27.87 -8.05 10.83
C GLY A 245 28.25 -9.27 9.99
N ASP A 246 27.58 -10.40 10.20
CA ASP A 246 27.71 -11.64 9.42
C ASP A 246 26.63 -11.78 8.32
N ALA A 247 25.72 -10.81 8.19
CA ALA A 247 24.69 -10.78 7.16
C ALA A 247 24.96 -9.70 6.10
N THR A 248 24.55 -9.97 4.86
CA THR A 248 24.57 -8.97 3.78
C THR A 248 23.42 -7.98 4.00
N LEU A 249 23.74 -6.72 4.27
CA LEU A 249 22.74 -5.66 4.35
C LEU A 249 22.19 -5.33 2.96
N VAL A 250 20.87 -5.45 2.81
CA VAL A 250 20.14 -5.10 1.59
C VAL A 250 19.14 -4.00 1.92
N VAL A 251 19.35 -2.81 1.34
CA VAL A 251 18.41 -1.68 1.46
C VAL A 251 17.53 -1.65 0.21
N THR A 252 16.21 -1.64 0.41
CA THR A 252 15.23 -1.68 -0.67
C THR A 252 14.21 -0.56 -0.57
N THR A 253 13.69 -0.14 -1.71
CA THR A 253 12.57 0.80 -1.84
C THR A 253 11.49 0.20 -2.74
N PRO A 254 10.81 -0.90 -2.37
CA PRO A 254 9.87 -1.60 -3.25
C PRO A 254 8.73 -0.71 -3.73
N GLY A 255 8.42 0.38 -3.01
CA GLY A 255 7.52 1.45 -3.43
C GLY A 255 7.77 2.02 -4.83
N VAL A 256 9.02 2.00 -5.31
CA VAL A 256 9.39 2.47 -6.67
C VAL A 256 9.21 1.39 -7.74
N LEU A 257 8.95 0.14 -7.34
CA LEU A 257 8.65 -0.94 -8.27
C LEU A 257 7.17 -0.84 -8.66
N PRO A 258 6.85 -0.76 -9.97
CA PRO A 258 5.47 -0.81 -10.43
C PRO A 258 4.84 -2.14 -10.02
N HIS A 259 3.52 -2.18 -9.96
CA HIS A 259 2.80 -3.44 -9.84
C HIS A 259 3.17 -4.31 -11.07
N ILE A 260 3.91 -5.40 -10.84
CA ILE A 260 4.31 -6.37 -11.89
C ILE A 260 3.25 -7.46 -11.99
#